data_AF-A0A6F8WYZ4-F1
#
_entry.id   AF-A0A6F8WYZ4-F1
#
_cell.length_a   1.000
_cell.length_b   1.000
_cell.length_c   1.000
_cell.angle_alpha   90.00
_cell.angle_beta   90.00
_cell.angle_gamma   90.00
#
_symmetry.space_group_name_H-M   'P 1'
#
loop_
_entity.id
_entity.type
_entity.pdbx_description
1 polymer ?
#
loop_
_entity_poly.entity_id
_entity_poly.type
_entity_poly.pdbx_seq_one_letter_code
_entity_poly.pdbx_strand_id
1 'polypeptide(L)' 'ACGKGAEFDSGKAIPYDDQRTNHFPLRQVKELLEHYKKTQNFYDFKHAVTGARLVKLQHPEAETYSGSVHDKSGVRCN' A
#
# COMPACT_ATOMS: atom_id res chain seq x y z
N ALA A 1 -2.59 -0.81 -15.21
CA ALA A 1 -3.79 -0.03 -14.81
C ALA A 1 -3.66 0.26 -13.33
N CYS A 2 -3.77 1.52 -12.91
CA CYS A 2 -3.66 1.90 -11.50
C CYS A 2 -4.96 1.55 -10.75
N GLY A 3 -4.87 1.12 -9.50
CA GLY A 3 -6.01 0.94 -8.59
C GLY A 3 -6.67 -0.46 -8.55
N LYS A 4 -6.58 -1.26 -9.62
CA LYS A 4 -7.04 -2.66 -9.59
C LYS A 4 -5.92 -3.60 -9.14
N GLY A 5 -6.27 -4.71 -8.49
CA GLY A 5 -5.31 -5.69 -7.98
C GLY A 5 -5.90 -7.09 -7.90
N ALA A 6 -5.31 -7.93 -7.07
CA ALA A 6 -5.79 -9.28 -6.81
C ALA A 6 -5.51 -9.71 -5.37
N GLU A 7 -6.22 -10.75 -4.92
CA GLU A 7 -6.08 -11.25 -3.56
C GLU A 7 -4.79 -12.03 -3.34
N PHE A 8 -4.07 -11.75 -2.26
CA PHE A 8 -2.83 -12.45 -1.89
C PHE A 8 -3.05 -13.95 -1.72
N ASP A 9 -4.18 -14.39 -1.16
CA ASP A 9 -4.42 -15.81 -0.89
C ASP A 9 -4.98 -16.53 -2.12
N SER A 10 -6.06 -16.01 -2.71
CA SER A 10 -6.81 -16.68 -3.76
C SER A 10 -6.35 -16.33 -5.18
N GLY A 11 -5.69 -15.18 -5.37
CA GLY A 11 -5.39 -14.63 -6.69
C GLY A 11 -6.60 -14.07 -7.43
N LYS A 12 -7.78 -14.04 -6.81
CA LYS A 12 -9.01 -13.47 -7.40
C LYS A 12 -8.79 -11.99 -7.71
N ALA A 13 -9.23 -11.57 -8.90
CA ALA A 13 -9.16 -10.17 -9.30
C ALA A 13 -10.06 -9.30 -8.41
N ILE A 14 -9.56 -8.12 -8.07
CA ILE A 14 -10.26 -7.09 -7.30
C ILE A 14 -10.65 -5.96 -8.29
N PRO A 15 -11.94 -5.86 -8.65
CA PRO A 15 -12.44 -4.85 -9.59
C PRO A 15 -12.60 -3.47 -8.95
N TYR A 16 -12.84 -2.44 -9.77
CA TYR A 16 -12.90 -1.03 -9.35
C TYR A 16 -14.09 -0.66 -8.45
N ASP A 17 -15.12 -1.51 -8.39
CA ASP A 17 -16.26 -1.36 -7.48
C ASP A 17 -15.95 -1.81 -6.05
N ASP A 18 -14.82 -2.49 -5.83
CA ASP A 18 -14.34 -2.84 -4.49
C ASP A 18 -13.71 -1.63 -3.79
N GLN A 19 -14.11 -1.38 -2.54
CA GLN A 19 -13.60 -0.25 -1.73
C GLN A 19 -12.07 -0.29 -1.56
N ARG A 20 -11.45 -1.47 -1.62
CA ARG A 20 -9.99 -1.63 -1.54
C ARG A 20 -9.25 -0.90 -2.66
N THR A 21 -9.91 -0.58 -3.77
CA THR A 21 -9.30 0.14 -4.90
C THR A 21 -9.16 1.66 -4.68
N ASN A 22 -9.74 2.18 -3.60
CA ASN A 22 -9.55 3.55 -3.11
C ASN A 22 -9.21 3.51 -1.61
N HIS A 23 -8.00 3.03 -1.30
CA HIS A 23 -7.57 2.76 0.06
C HIS A 23 -6.29 3.51 0.42
N PHE A 24 -6.32 4.26 1.52
CA PHE A 24 -5.13 4.86 2.12
C PHE A 24 -4.65 3.97 3.29
N PRO A 25 -3.44 3.40 3.23
CA PRO A 25 -2.95 2.54 4.29
C PRO A 25 -2.69 3.29 5.59
N LEU A 26 -2.20 4.54 5.55
CA LEU A 26 -1.85 5.32 6.74
C LEU A 26 -1.00 4.48 7.73
N ARG A 27 0.00 3.78 7.18
CA ARG A 27 0.95 2.91 7.89
C ARG A 27 2.37 3.27 7.47
N GLN A 28 3.30 3.17 8.42
CA GLN A 28 4.71 3.29 8.10
C GLN A 28 5.23 2.06 7.34
N VAL A 29 6.36 2.21 6.65
CA VAL A 29 6.92 1.19 5.74
C VAL A 29 7.10 -0.19 6.39
N LYS A 30 7.42 -0.27 7.69
CA LYS A 30 7.62 -1.55 8.41
C LYS A 30 6.33 -2.36 8.58
N GLU A 31 5.17 -1.70 8.56
CA GLU A 31 3.86 -2.32 8.78
C GLU A 31 3.10 -2.51 7.46
N LEU A 32 3.54 -1.84 6.40
CA LEU A 32 2.80 -1.69 5.15
C LEU A 32 2.54 -3.03 4.44
N LEU A 33 3.55 -3.91 4.39
CA LEU A 33 3.39 -5.21 3.74
C LEU A 33 2.40 -6.11 4.49
N GLU A 34 2.46 -6.12 5.82
CA GLU A 34 1.55 -6.91 6.64
C GLU A 34 0.11 -6.41 6.52
N HIS A 35 -0.09 -5.09 6.46
CA HIS A 35 -1.39 -4.49 6.18
C HIS A 35 -1.99 -4.99 4.85
N TYR A 36 -1.21 -4.97 3.77
CA TYR A 36 -1.70 -5.42 2.47
C TYR A 36 -1.93 -6.93 2.40
N LYS A 37 -1.09 -7.74 3.06
CA LYS A 37 -1.26 -9.19 3.09
C LYS A 37 -2.43 -9.65 3.97
N LYS A 38 -2.48 -9.17 5.22
CA LYS A 38 -3.39 -9.69 6.24
C LYS A 38 -4.67 -8.89 6.38
N THR A 39 -4.61 -7.58 6.27
CA THR A 39 -5.77 -6.71 6.48
C THR A 39 -6.57 -6.50 5.19
N GLN A 40 -5.88 -6.25 4.07
CA GLN A 40 -6.55 -5.99 2.79
C GLN A 40 -6.66 -7.22 1.89
N ASN A 41 -5.82 -8.23 2.13
CA ASN A 41 -5.61 -9.36 1.22
C ASN A 41 -5.49 -8.87 -0.24
N PHE A 42 -4.53 -7.98 -0.51
CA PHE A 42 -4.42 -7.25 -1.78
C PHE A 42 -2.96 -7.14 -2.24
N TYR A 43 -2.68 -7.50 -3.49
CA TYR A 43 -1.46 -7.15 -4.21
C TYR A 43 -1.78 -6.50 -5.56
N ASP A 44 -0.92 -5.59 -6.02
CA ASP A 44 -1.15 -4.82 -7.25
C ASP A 44 -0.88 -5.64 -8.51
N PHE A 45 0.27 -6.32 -8.57
CA PHE A 45 0.67 -7.04 -9.77
C PHE A 45 1.59 -8.22 -9.47
N LYS A 46 1.61 -9.17 -10.41
CA LYS A 46 2.57 -10.25 -10.44
C LYS A 46 3.78 -9.81 -11.25
N HIS A 47 4.98 -9.88 -10.67
CA HIS A 47 6.22 -9.59 -11.37
C HIS A 47 6.36 -10.50 -12.60
N ALA A 48 6.60 -9.92 -13.78
CA ALA A 48 6.51 -10.63 -15.05
C ALA A 48 7.50 -11.81 -15.19
N VAL A 49 8.70 -11.69 -14.59
CA VAL A 49 9.75 -12.73 -14.65
C VAL A 49 9.63 -13.71 -13.48
N THR A 50 9.81 -13.22 -12.25
CA THR A 50 9.84 -14.07 -11.04
C THR A 50 8.49 -14.62 -10.62
N GLY A 51 7.39 -14.05 -11.10
CA GLY A 51 6.05 -14.42 -10.66
C GLY A 51 5.70 -13.99 -9.23
N ALA A 52 6.54 -13.18 -8.57
CA ALA A 52 6.27 -12.69 -7.23
C ALA A 52 5.05 -11.76 -7.20
N ARG A 53 4.20 -11.88 -6.18
CA ARG A 53 3.08 -10.95 -5.92
C ARG A 53 3.63 -9.71 -5.22
N LEU A 54 3.50 -8.54 -5.85
CA LEU A 54 4.10 -7.29 -5.39
C LEU A 54 3.04 -6.21 -5.13
N VAL A 55 3.33 -5.36 -4.15
CA VAL A 55 2.59 -4.13 -3.86
C VAL A 55 3.32 -2.96 -4.51
N LYS A 56 2.60 -2.10 -5.23
CA LYS A 56 3.14 -0.88 -5.82
C LYS A 56 2.97 0.25 -4.81
N LEU A 57 4.08 0.87 -4.40
CA LEU A 57 4.07 2.04 -3.52
C LEU A 57 4.00 3.33 -4.33
N GLN A 58 3.29 4.34 -3.82
CA GLN A 58 3.19 5.68 -4.40
C GLN A 58 3.46 6.72 -3.31
N HIS A 59 4.35 7.67 -3.64
CA HIS A 59 4.62 8.93 -2.94
C HIS A 59 4.14 8.96 -1.46
N PRO A 60 4.80 8.20 -0.57
CA PRO A 60 4.36 8.05 0.82
C PRO A 60 4.95 9.16 1.69
N GLU A 61 4.93 10.42 1.24
CA GLU A 61 5.60 11.51 1.95
C GLU A 61 4.98 11.73 3.34
N ALA A 62 3.65 11.66 3.46
CA ALA A 62 2.96 11.85 4.73
C ALA A 62 3.34 10.77 5.75
N GLU A 63 3.28 9.50 5.36
CA GLU A 63 3.65 8.38 6.23
C GLU A 63 5.14 8.32 6.55
N THR A 64 6.00 8.77 5.62
CA THR A 64 7.46 8.87 5.84
C THR A 64 7.80 10.03 6.77
N TYR A 65 7.06 11.13 6.67
CA TYR A 65 7.23 12.32 7.51
C TYR A 65 6.85 12.05 8.97
N SER A 66 5.76 11.30 9.19
CA SER A 66 5.22 10.99 10.51
C SER A 66 6.26 10.30 11.41
N GLY A 67 6.56 10.91 12.55
CA GLY A 67 7.54 10.42 13.53
C GLY A 67 9.00 10.83 13.25
N SER A 68 9.25 11.62 12.20
CA SER A 68 10.56 12.25 11.93
C SER A 68 10.93 13.28 13.00
N VAL A 69 12.17 13.77 12.98
CA VAL A 69 12.62 14.84 13.90
C VAL A 69 11.81 16.12 13.68
N HIS A 70 11.59 16.52 12.42
CA HIS A 70 10.78 17.70 12.08
C HIS A 70 9.35 17.59 12.58
N ASP A 71 8.71 16.43 12.36
CA ASP A 71 7.35 16.17 12.85
C ASP A 71 7.26 16.27 14.38
N LYS A 72 8.20 15.62 15.08
CA LYS A 72 8.29 15.68 16.55
C LYS A 72 8.58 17.09 17.08
N SER A 73 9.22 17.92 16.28
CA SER A 73 9.47 19.34 16.59
C SER A 73 8.33 20.27 16.19
N GLY A 74 7.22 19.74 15.67
CA GLY A 74 6.04 20.52 15.30
C GLY A 74 6.17 21.30 13.99
N VAL A 75 7.24 21.06 13.22
CA VAL A 75 7.37 21.59 11.85
C VAL A 75 6.26 20.98 10.99
N ARG A 76 5.87 21.66 9.92
CA ARG A 76 4.81 21.21 9.02
C ARG A 76 5.22 21.45 7.58
N CYS A 77 4.41 20.94 6.65
CA CYS A 77 4.68 21.06 5.21
C CYS A 77 4.57 22.49 4.66
N ASN A 78 4.02 23.43 5.44
CA ASN A 78 3.68 24.80 5.03
C ASN A 78 4.71 25.84 5.47
#